data_AF-A0A3Q8R1C2-F1
#
_entry.id   AF-A0A3Q8R1C2-F1
#
_cell.length_a   1.000
_cell.length_b   1.000
_cell.length_c   1.000
_cell.angle_alpha   90.00
_cell.angle_beta   90.00
_cell.angle_gamma   90.00
#
_symmetry.space_group_name_H-M   'P 1'
#
loop_
_entity.id
_entity.type
_entity.pdbx_description
1 polymer ?
#
loop_
_entity_poly.entity_id
_entity_poly.type
_entity_poly.pdbx_seq_one_letter_code
_entity_poly.pdbx_strand_id
1 'polypeptide(L)'
;MTSLFPLIYSIVLFCFLILIIFFIIKQVINTQKLEKKIFELQTLLKRNNTSYESYYKLGKLYLKKKLFLKAILLFRKAINNWDINDDIGLGHVYNVIGLTYFTLKEYNFAIYYYKIALKIIPDYTIALINLAYAYEKQNLLLDSYNYYNKVLYYNKNSNLAIKRIKKIRRLLKKH
;
A
#
# COMPACT_ATOMS: atom_id res chain seq x y z
N MET A 1 -19.00 55.60 -0.70
CA MET A 1 -17.90 54.70 -0.26
C MET A 1 -18.10 53.37 -0.95
N THR A 2 -17.36 53.14 -2.03
CA THR A 2 -17.44 51.90 -2.82
C THR A 2 -17.02 50.72 -1.95
N SER A 3 -17.89 49.73 -1.82
CA SER A 3 -17.63 48.56 -1.01
C SER A 3 -16.50 47.75 -1.66
N LEU A 4 -15.31 47.81 -1.07
CA LEU A 4 -14.14 47.01 -1.49
C LEU A 4 -14.36 45.51 -1.24
N PHE A 5 -15.28 45.19 -0.31
CA PHE A 5 -15.54 43.85 0.20
C PHE A 5 -16.07 42.86 -0.86
N PRO A 6 -17.09 43.20 -1.70
CA PRO A 6 -17.55 42.30 -2.75
C PRO A 6 -16.48 42.01 -3.82
N LEU A 7 -15.59 42.98 -4.11
CA LEU A 7 -14.51 42.81 -5.08
C LEU A 7 -13.43 41.85 -4.54
N ILE A 8 -13.03 42.01 -3.28
CA ILE A 8 -12.06 41.10 -2.65
C ILE A 8 -12.65 39.69 -2.57
N TYR A 9 -13.92 39.56 -2.19
CA TYR A 9 -14.61 38.28 -2.13
C TYR A 9 -14.66 37.59 -3.50
N SER A 10 -14.99 38.31 -4.57
CA SER A 10 -15.02 37.74 -5.92
C SER A 10 -13.64 37.32 -6.43
N ILE A 11 -12.58 38.07 -6.11
CA ILE A 11 -11.19 37.70 -6.43
C ILE A 11 -10.78 36.41 -5.69
N VAL A 12 -11.07 36.32 -4.40
CA VAL A 12 -10.77 35.12 -3.60
C VAL A 12 -11.54 33.91 -4.13
N LEU A 13 -12.83 34.08 -4.42
CA LEU A 13 -13.67 33.03 -5.01
C LEU A 13 -13.12 32.58 -6.37
N PHE A 14 -12.72 33.51 -7.22
CA PHE A 14 -12.16 33.22 -8.55
C PHE A 14 -10.84 32.45 -8.44
N CYS A 15 -9.94 32.87 -7.55
CA CYS A 15 -8.69 32.14 -7.27
C CYS A 15 -8.97 30.72 -6.76
N PHE A 16 -9.95 30.57 -5.86
CA PHE A 16 -10.36 29.27 -5.34
C PHE A 16 -10.94 28.37 -6.43
N LEU A 17 -11.73 28.93 -7.34
CA LEU A 17 -12.32 28.21 -8.47
C LEU A 17 -11.25 27.74 -9.46
N ILE A 18 -10.23 28.58 -9.75
CA ILE A 18 -9.06 28.18 -10.55
C ILE A 18 -8.30 27.03 -9.90
N LEU A 19 -8.08 27.06 -8.58
CA LEU A 19 -7.41 25.99 -7.85
C LEU A 19 -8.19 24.66 -7.94
N ILE A 20 -9.52 24.72 -7.82
CA ILE A 20 -10.39 23.55 -7.99
C ILE A 20 -10.29 23.01 -9.43
N ILE A 21 -10.41 23.87 -10.43
CA ILE A 21 -10.31 23.48 -11.85
C ILE A 21 -8.96 22.80 -12.12
N PHE A 22 -7.86 23.39 -11.64
CA PHE A 22 -6.52 22.81 -11.76
C PHE A 22 -6.46 21.41 -11.13
N PHE A 23 -7.02 21.24 -9.93
CA PHE A 23 -7.05 19.96 -9.25
C PHE A 23 -7.89 18.92 -10.00
N ILE A 24 -9.06 19.30 -10.53
CA ILE A 24 -9.94 18.43 -11.33
C ILE A 24 -9.23 18.00 -12.61
N ILE A 25 -8.64 18.94 -13.37
CA ILE A 25 -7.91 18.63 -14.62
C ILE A 25 -6.77 17.65 -14.32
N LYS A 26 -5.97 17.93 -13.28
CA LYS A 26 -4.89 17.05 -12.85
C LYS A 26 -5.40 15.66 -12.47
N GLN A 27 -6.55 15.59 -11.78
CA GLN A 27 -7.17 14.33 -11.40
C GLN A 27 -7.65 13.54 -12.63
N VAL A 28 -8.31 14.19 -13.59
CA VAL A 28 -8.81 13.58 -14.82
C VAL A 28 -7.67 13.04 -15.69
N ILE A 29 -6.59 13.80 -15.86
CA ILE A 29 -5.42 13.33 -16.62
C ILE A 29 -4.81 12.08 -15.95
N ASN A 30 -4.73 12.09 -14.61
CA ASN A 30 -4.21 10.95 -13.87
C ASN A 30 -5.11 9.71 -13.97
N THR A 31 -6.44 9.87 -13.94
CA THR A 31 -7.36 8.74 -14.09
C THR A 31 -7.30 8.16 -15.50
N GLN A 32 -7.32 8.99 -16.54
CA GLN A 32 -7.21 8.54 -17.93
C GLN A 32 -5.90 7.78 -18.19
N LYS A 33 -4.77 8.31 -17.71
CA LYS A 33 -3.47 7.64 -17.85
C LYS A 33 -3.46 6.27 -17.17
N LEU A 34 -4.09 6.16 -16.00
CA LEU A 34 -4.19 4.90 -15.25
C LEU A 34 -5.08 3.89 -15.98
N GLU A 35 -6.21 4.33 -16.52
CA GLU A 35 -7.14 3.47 -17.27
C GLU A 35 -6.57 2.97 -18.59
N LYS A 36 -5.87 3.84 -19.33
CA LYS A 36 -5.12 3.44 -20.53
C LYS A 36 -4.11 2.33 -20.20
N LYS A 37 -3.34 2.49 -19.12
CA LYS A 37 -2.36 1.49 -18.68
C LYS A 37 -3.01 0.15 -18.28
N ILE A 38 -4.18 0.19 -17.63
CA ILE A 38 -4.95 -1.02 -17.32
C ILE A 38 -5.40 -1.70 -18.61
N PHE A 39 -5.94 -0.94 -19.57
CA PHE A 39 -6.40 -1.46 -20.85
C PHE A 39 -5.26 -2.13 -21.64
N GLU A 40 -4.11 -1.48 -21.76
CA GLU A 40 -2.91 -2.03 -22.40
C GLU A 40 -2.46 -3.36 -21.75
N LEU A 41 -2.40 -3.42 -20.42
CA LEU A 41 -2.04 -4.65 -19.73
C LEU A 41 -3.09 -5.76 -19.90
N GLN A 42 -4.37 -5.42 -19.91
CA GLN A 42 -5.44 -6.39 -20.17
C GLN A 42 -5.37 -6.95 -21.59
N THR A 43 -5.10 -6.11 -22.60
CA THR A 43 -4.98 -6.57 -23.99
C THR A 43 -3.73 -7.43 -24.19
N LEU A 44 -2.61 -7.07 -23.56
CA LEU A 44 -1.40 -7.89 -23.53
C LEU A 44 -1.67 -9.28 -22.95
N LEU A 45 -2.35 -9.35 -21.81
CA LEU A 45 -2.69 -10.63 -21.17
C LEU A 45 -3.67 -11.48 -21.97
N LYS A 46 -4.55 -10.86 -22.79
CA LYS A 46 -5.45 -11.59 -23.70
C LYS A 46 -4.73 -12.19 -24.91
N ARG A 47 -3.59 -11.61 -25.32
CA ARG A 47 -2.80 -12.07 -26.48
C ARG A 47 -1.80 -13.17 -26.13
N ASN A 48 -1.96 -13.84 -24.99
CA ASN A 48 -1.09 -14.89 -24.45
C ASN A 48 0.40 -14.52 -24.31
N ASN A 49 0.75 -13.22 -24.39
CA ASN A 49 2.08 -12.73 -24.01
C ASN A 49 2.09 -12.47 -22.50
N THR A 50 2.02 -13.55 -21.73
CA THR A 50 1.79 -13.53 -20.29
C THR A 50 3.08 -13.77 -19.51
N SER A 51 3.60 -12.71 -18.88
CA SER A 51 4.61 -12.81 -17.83
C SER A 51 3.97 -12.60 -16.46
N TYR A 52 4.53 -13.24 -15.41
CA TYR A 52 4.17 -12.96 -14.02
C TYR A 52 4.26 -11.46 -13.70
N GLU A 53 5.20 -10.75 -14.34
CA GLU A 53 5.41 -9.32 -14.14
C GLU A 53 4.20 -8.51 -14.64
N SER A 54 3.59 -8.91 -15.75
CA SER A 54 2.38 -8.28 -16.30
C SER A 54 1.17 -8.46 -15.36
N TYR A 55 1.00 -9.67 -14.82
CA TYR A 55 -0.03 -9.94 -13.80
C TYR A 55 0.20 -9.11 -12.53
N TYR A 56 1.44 -9.05 -12.04
CA TYR A 56 1.81 -8.26 -10.87
C TYR A 56 1.58 -6.75 -11.10
N LYS A 57 2.02 -6.21 -12.25
CA LYS A 57 1.80 -4.81 -12.65
C LYS A 57 0.31 -4.46 -12.70
N LEU A 58 -0.52 -5.30 -13.32
CA LEU A 58 -1.97 -5.09 -13.38
C LEU A 58 -2.62 -5.20 -11.99
N GLY A 59 -2.18 -6.16 -11.16
CA GLY A 59 -2.63 -6.31 -9.77
C GLY A 59 -2.37 -5.05 -8.94
N LYS A 60 -1.18 -4.43 -9.07
CA LYS A 60 -0.87 -3.16 -8.40
C LYS A 60 -1.79 -2.01 -8.85
N LEU A 61 -2.17 -1.97 -10.13
CA LEU A 61 -3.11 -0.96 -10.63
C LEU A 61 -4.50 -1.16 -10.04
N TYR A 62 -4.98 -2.40 -9.96
CA TYR A 62 -6.25 -2.70 -9.28
C TYR A 62 -6.21 -2.42 -7.79
N LEU A 63 -5.09 -2.68 -7.11
CA LEU A 63 -4.89 -2.28 -5.72
C LEU A 63 -5.01 -0.75 -5.56
N LYS A 64 -4.39 0.02 -6.47
CA LYS A 64 -4.52 1.50 -6.49
C LYS A 64 -5.96 1.96 -6.74
N LYS A 65 -6.73 1.24 -7.57
CA LYS A 65 -8.17 1.47 -7.78
C LYS A 65 -9.04 0.93 -6.63
N LYS A 66 -8.46 0.40 -5.55
CA LYS A 66 -9.16 -0.24 -4.42
C LYS A 66 -10.00 -1.45 -4.83
N LEU A 67 -9.71 -2.05 -5.99
CA LEU A 67 -10.34 -3.28 -6.47
C LEU A 67 -9.58 -4.49 -5.92
N PHE A 68 -9.64 -4.67 -4.60
CA PHE A 68 -8.77 -5.58 -3.84
C PHE A 68 -8.89 -7.04 -4.28
N LEU A 69 -10.12 -7.55 -4.50
CA LEU A 69 -10.32 -8.94 -4.94
C LEU A 69 -9.71 -9.20 -6.33
N LYS A 70 -9.87 -8.26 -7.27
CA LYS A 70 -9.26 -8.36 -8.60
C LYS A 70 -7.73 -8.31 -8.50
N ALA A 71 -7.19 -7.50 -7.60
CA ALA A 71 -5.76 -7.44 -7.35
C ALA A 71 -5.22 -8.77 -6.81
N ILE A 72 -5.86 -9.36 -5.80
CA ILE A 72 -5.49 -10.67 -5.23
C ILE A 72 -5.49 -11.76 -6.30
N LEU A 73 -6.54 -11.83 -7.14
CA LEU A 73 -6.61 -12.81 -8.22
C LEU A 73 -5.42 -12.70 -9.19
N LEU A 74 -5.03 -11.47 -9.55
CA LEU A 74 -3.87 -11.26 -10.41
C LEU A 74 -2.55 -11.57 -9.72
N PHE A 75 -2.39 -11.23 -8.45
CA PHE A 75 -1.18 -11.58 -7.70
C PHE A 75 -1.02 -13.10 -7.58
N ARG A 76 -2.10 -13.86 -7.39
CA ARG A 76 -2.06 -15.33 -7.43
C ARG A 76 -1.63 -15.85 -8.80
N LYS A 77 -2.16 -15.28 -9.89
CA LYS A 77 -1.71 -15.63 -11.25
C LYS A 77 -0.24 -15.30 -11.49
N ALA A 78 0.26 -14.21 -10.90
CA ALA A 78 1.67 -13.86 -10.95
C ALA A 78 2.53 -14.91 -10.24
N ILE A 79 2.18 -15.28 -9.00
CA ILE A 79 2.92 -16.27 -8.21
C ILE A 79 2.95 -17.64 -8.91
N ASN A 80 1.84 -18.07 -9.52
CA ASN A 80 1.77 -19.37 -10.19
C ASN A 80 2.72 -19.49 -11.41
N ASN A 81 3.13 -18.37 -12.00
CA ASN A 81 4.02 -18.33 -13.15
C ASN A 81 5.32 -17.59 -12.84
N TRP A 82 5.67 -17.50 -11.54
CA TRP A 82 6.80 -16.71 -11.08
C TRP A 82 8.13 -17.29 -11.55
N ASP A 83 9.11 -16.42 -11.81
CA ASP A 83 10.48 -16.86 -12.10
C ASP A 83 11.09 -17.48 -10.85
N ILE A 84 11.47 -18.75 -10.95
CA ILE A 84 12.06 -19.54 -9.86
C ILE A 84 13.36 -18.91 -9.33
N ASN A 85 14.03 -18.06 -10.12
CA ASN A 85 15.26 -17.41 -9.71
C ASN A 85 15.05 -16.03 -9.04
N ASP A 86 13.82 -15.50 -9.01
CA ASP A 86 13.51 -14.17 -8.45
C ASP A 86 12.83 -14.27 -7.08
N ASP A 87 13.51 -14.86 -6.11
CA ASP A 87 13.00 -14.98 -4.73
C ASP A 87 12.71 -13.61 -4.10
N ILE A 88 13.60 -12.64 -4.29
CA ILE A 88 13.44 -11.29 -3.73
C ILE A 88 12.16 -10.64 -4.29
N GLY A 89 11.94 -10.71 -5.60
CA GLY A 89 10.69 -10.25 -6.21
C GLY A 89 9.47 -10.98 -5.65
N LEU A 90 9.56 -12.30 -5.45
CA LEU A 90 8.48 -13.11 -4.85
C LEU A 90 8.13 -12.62 -3.43
N GLY A 91 9.15 -12.36 -2.61
CA GLY A 91 9.00 -11.76 -1.28
C GLY A 91 8.28 -10.40 -1.32
N HIS A 92 8.63 -9.54 -2.28
CA HIS A 92 7.91 -8.28 -2.48
C HIS A 92 6.43 -8.49 -2.87
N VAL A 93 6.12 -9.48 -3.70
CA VAL A 93 4.73 -9.80 -4.07
C VAL A 93 3.94 -10.29 -2.88
N TYR A 94 4.48 -11.19 -2.06
CA TYR A 94 3.80 -11.64 -0.84
C TYR A 94 3.52 -10.49 0.13
N ASN A 95 4.43 -9.53 0.29
CA ASN A 95 4.15 -8.34 1.08
C ASN A 95 3.01 -7.48 0.49
N VAL A 96 2.92 -7.35 -0.84
CA VAL A 96 1.82 -6.63 -1.48
C VAL A 96 0.48 -7.36 -1.31
N ILE A 97 0.46 -8.69 -1.37
CA ILE A 97 -0.74 -9.49 -1.06
C ILE A 97 -1.14 -9.28 0.40
N GLY A 98 -0.19 -9.36 1.33
CA GLY A 98 -0.42 -9.10 2.75
C GLY A 98 -1.01 -7.71 2.99
N LEU A 99 -0.49 -6.69 2.30
CA LEU A 99 -1.02 -5.33 2.32
C LEU A 99 -2.46 -5.27 1.79
N THR A 100 -2.75 -6.01 0.74
CA THR A 100 -4.09 -6.05 0.15
C THR A 100 -5.10 -6.66 1.13
N TYR A 101 -4.76 -7.77 1.80
CA TYR A 101 -5.60 -8.33 2.87
C TYR A 101 -5.70 -7.41 4.09
N PHE A 102 -4.61 -6.73 4.46
CA PHE A 102 -4.64 -5.75 5.55
C PHE A 102 -5.63 -4.62 5.25
N THR A 103 -5.67 -4.11 4.01
CA THR A 103 -6.63 -3.07 3.60
C THR A 103 -8.08 -3.56 3.61
N LEU A 104 -8.30 -4.86 3.43
CA LEU A 104 -9.59 -5.52 3.59
C LEU A 104 -9.96 -5.79 5.06
N LYS A 105 -9.08 -5.44 6.01
CA LYS A 105 -9.18 -5.78 7.45
C LYS A 105 -9.12 -7.30 7.73
N GLU A 106 -8.70 -8.08 6.75
CA GLU A 106 -8.46 -9.52 6.86
C GLU A 106 -7.07 -9.77 7.47
N TYR A 107 -6.93 -9.41 8.75
CA TYR A 107 -5.61 -9.33 9.38
C TYR A 107 -4.90 -10.68 9.51
N ASN A 108 -5.64 -11.79 9.62
CA ASN A 108 -5.05 -13.13 9.67
C ASN A 108 -4.34 -13.49 8.36
N PHE A 109 -4.98 -13.25 7.22
CA PHE A 109 -4.36 -13.43 5.92
C PHE A 109 -3.21 -12.46 5.70
N ALA A 110 -3.34 -11.21 6.14
CA ALA A 110 -2.25 -10.25 6.07
C ALA A 110 -1.00 -10.75 6.81
N ILE A 111 -1.15 -11.18 8.06
CA ILE A 111 -0.07 -11.75 8.88
C ILE A 111 0.57 -12.95 8.20
N TYR A 112 -0.24 -13.87 7.67
CA TYR A 112 0.25 -15.05 6.97
C TYR A 112 1.18 -14.67 5.80
N TYR A 113 0.72 -13.78 4.90
CA TYR A 113 1.51 -13.38 3.74
C TYR A 113 2.72 -12.51 4.09
N TYR A 114 2.64 -11.65 5.11
CA TYR A 114 3.82 -10.93 5.59
C TYR A 114 4.87 -11.88 6.16
N LYS A 115 4.46 -12.92 6.90
CA LYS A 115 5.39 -13.93 7.40
C LYS A 115 6.06 -14.70 6.27
N ILE A 116 5.35 -15.02 5.19
CA ILE A 116 5.97 -15.62 4.00
C ILE A 116 7.00 -14.67 3.39
N ALA A 117 6.65 -13.41 3.20
CA ALA A 117 7.60 -12.41 2.69
C ALA A 117 8.87 -12.32 3.54
N LEU A 118 8.74 -12.40 4.87
CA LEU A 118 9.86 -12.38 5.82
C LEU A 118 10.65 -13.68 5.90
N LYS A 119 10.08 -14.82 5.50
CA LYS A 119 10.86 -16.06 5.32
C LYS A 119 11.81 -15.93 4.14
N ILE A 120 11.40 -15.23 3.09
CA ILE A 120 12.20 -15.01 1.88
C ILE A 120 13.20 -13.86 2.08
N ILE A 121 12.75 -12.76 2.69
CA ILE A 121 13.55 -11.56 2.94
C ILE A 121 13.51 -11.22 4.44
N PRO A 122 14.41 -11.80 5.27
CA PRO A 122 14.36 -11.66 6.73
C PRO A 122 14.52 -10.22 7.26
N ASP A 123 15.22 -9.37 6.52
CA ASP A 123 15.51 -7.97 6.86
C ASP A 123 14.55 -6.98 6.19
N TYR A 124 13.45 -7.46 5.59
CA TYR A 124 12.50 -6.61 4.89
C TYR A 124 11.71 -5.71 5.85
N THR A 125 12.30 -4.57 6.16
CA THR A 125 11.78 -3.61 7.15
C THR A 125 10.33 -3.18 6.90
N ILE A 126 9.94 -3.03 5.63
CA ILE A 126 8.56 -2.69 5.25
C ILE A 126 7.59 -3.83 5.65
N ALA A 127 7.93 -5.09 5.37
CA ALA A 127 7.11 -6.23 5.76
C ALA A 127 7.08 -6.43 7.28
N LEU A 128 8.19 -6.18 7.98
CA LEU A 128 8.24 -6.19 9.45
C LEU A 128 7.29 -5.14 10.06
N ILE A 129 7.31 -3.91 9.54
CA ILE A 129 6.41 -2.82 9.97
C ILE A 129 4.95 -3.20 9.69
N ASN A 130 4.66 -3.71 8.49
CA ASN A 130 3.32 -4.11 8.11
C ASN A 130 2.77 -5.25 8.98
N LEU A 131 3.63 -6.22 9.31
CA LEU A 131 3.31 -7.32 10.22
C LEU A 131 3.05 -6.81 11.64
N ALA A 132 3.91 -5.93 12.17
CA ALA A 132 3.73 -5.32 13.47
C ALA A 132 2.42 -4.53 13.55
N TYR A 133 2.04 -3.84 12.46
CA TYR A 133 0.74 -3.17 12.35
C TYR A 133 -0.44 -4.13 12.34
N ALA A 134 -0.35 -5.25 11.63
CA ALA A 134 -1.39 -6.25 11.61
C ALA A 134 -1.62 -6.84 13.02
N TYR A 135 -0.54 -7.05 13.79
CA TYR A 135 -0.64 -7.45 15.19
C TYR A 135 -1.27 -6.37 16.08
N GLU A 136 -0.95 -5.08 15.93
CA GLU A 136 -1.65 -4.00 16.66
C GLU A 136 -3.17 -4.03 16.38
N LYS A 137 -3.56 -4.29 15.13
CA LYS A 137 -4.97 -4.33 14.73
C LYS A 137 -5.76 -5.48 15.34
N GLN A 138 -5.07 -6.56 15.73
CA GLN A 138 -5.65 -7.68 16.46
C GLN A 138 -5.47 -7.56 17.98
N ASN A 139 -4.99 -6.41 18.48
CA ASN A 139 -4.67 -6.19 19.89
C ASN A 139 -3.59 -7.16 20.45
N LEU A 140 -2.78 -7.76 19.57
CA LEU A 140 -1.65 -8.63 19.93
C LEU A 140 -0.40 -7.77 20.17
N LEU A 141 -0.43 -7.03 21.27
CA LEU A 141 0.54 -5.96 21.55
C LEU A 141 1.97 -6.47 21.74
N LEU A 142 2.16 -7.66 22.33
CA LEU A 142 3.49 -8.23 22.57
C LEU A 142 4.18 -8.62 21.26
N ASP A 143 3.46 -9.29 20.36
CA ASP A 143 3.97 -9.64 19.02
C ASP A 143 4.34 -8.37 18.24
N SER A 144 3.44 -7.39 18.23
CA SER A 144 3.69 -6.11 17.58
C SER A 144 4.96 -5.44 18.10
N TYR A 145 5.12 -5.37 19.43
CA TYR A 145 6.31 -4.83 20.07
C TYR A 145 7.59 -5.55 19.62
N ASN A 146 7.57 -6.88 19.58
CA ASN A 146 8.71 -7.69 19.16
C ASN A 146 9.10 -7.42 17.70
N TYR A 147 8.12 -7.33 16.79
CA TYR A 147 8.40 -7.02 15.39
C TYR A 147 8.89 -5.58 15.18
N TYR A 148 8.39 -4.60 15.93
CA TYR A 148 8.97 -3.24 15.88
C TYR A 148 10.41 -3.19 16.41
N ASN A 149 10.77 -3.99 17.41
CA ASN A 149 12.16 -4.10 17.83
C ASN A 149 13.03 -4.75 16.76
N LYS A 150 12.52 -5.75 16.03
CA LYS A 150 13.20 -6.29 14.84
C LYS A 150 13.40 -5.24 13.75
N VAL A 151 12.44 -4.32 13.56
CA VAL A 151 12.63 -3.17 12.65
C VAL A 151 13.81 -2.31 13.12
N LEU A 152 13.93 -2.04 14.42
CA LEU A 152 15.05 -1.26 14.97
C LEU A 152 16.38 -2.01 14.92
N TYR A 153 16.37 -3.33 14.97
CA TYR A 153 17.56 -4.14 14.77
C TYR A 153 18.18 -3.90 13.38
N TYR A 154 17.36 -3.97 12.32
CA TYR A 154 17.81 -3.75 10.94
C TYR A 154 17.91 -2.26 10.56
N ASN A 155 17.08 -1.39 11.15
CA ASN A 155 17.07 0.05 10.92
C ASN A 155 16.92 0.81 12.26
N LYS A 156 18.08 1.05 12.88
CA LYS A 156 18.21 1.66 14.22
C LYS A 156 17.52 3.02 14.36
N ASN A 157 17.40 3.78 13.26
CA ASN A 157 16.87 5.14 13.25
C ASN A 157 15.42 5.22 12.75
N SER A 158 14.67 4.10 12.77
CA SER A 158 13.27 4.08 12.38
C SER A 158 12.39 4.86 13.37
N ASN A 159 12.18 6.15 13.09
CA ASN A 159 11.29 7.03 13.84
C ASN A 159 9.88 6.44 14.02
N LEU A 160 9.38 5.71 13.01
CA LEU A 160 8.10 5.03 13.07
C LEU A 160 8.08 3.96 14.17
N ALA A 161 9.06 3.06 14.17
CA ALA A 161 9.14 1.97 15.12
C ALA A 161 9.33 2.51 16.55
N ILE A 162 10.18 3.51 16.76
CA ILE A 162 10.39 4.15 18.06
C ILE A 162 9.06 4.71 18.61
N LYS A 163 8.32 5.47 17.79
CA LYS A 163 7.03 6.05 18.19
C LYS A 163 6.00 4.96 18.54
N ARG A 164 5.93 3.89 17.74
CA ARG A 164 5.00 2.78 17.95
C ARG A 164 5.32 1.97 19.20
N ILE A 165 6.59 1.63 19.41
CA ILE A 165 7.09 0.97 20.62
C ILE A 165 6.71 1.77 21.88
N LYS A 166 6.97 3.09 21.88
CA LYS A 166 6.61 3.96 23.01
C LYS A 166 5.10 3.93 23.30
N LYS A 167 4.28 3.93 22.25
CA LYS A 167 2.81 3.82 22.39
C LYS A 167 2.42 2.46 22.98
N ILE A 168 2.95 1.36 22.46
CA ILE A 168 2.63 0.00 22.92
C ILE A 168 3.04 -0.19 24.39
N ARG A 169 4.24 0.27 24.79
CA ARG A 169 4.68 0.21 26.20
C ARG A 169 3.71 0.93 27.15
N ARG A 170 3.11 2.04 26.73
CA ARG A 170 2.11 2.76 27.54
C ARG A 170 0.81 1.97 27.67
N LEU A 171 0.42 1.23 26.63
CA LEU A 171 -0.78 0.39 26.65
C LEU A 171 -0.56 -0.84 27.55
N LEU A 172 0.60 -1.49 27.46
CA LEU A 172 0.95 -2.64 28.28
C LEU A 172 1.07 -2.31 29.79
N LYS A 173 1.39 -1.06 30.15
CA LYS A 173 1.46 -0.61 31.55
C LYS A 173 0.09 -0.26 32.17
N LYS A 174 -0.96 -0.17 31.35
CA LYS A 174 -2.32 0.19 31.80
C LYS A 174 -3.21 -1.03 32.07
N HIS A 175 -2.69 -2.22 31.78
CA HIS A 175 -3.27 -3.51 32.08
C HIS A 175 -2.40 -4.18 33.13
#